data_AF-A0A1G8YIA1-F1
#
_entry.id   AF-A0A1G8YIA1-F1
#
_cell.length_a   1.000
_cell.length_b   1.000
_cell.length_c   1.000
_cell.angle_alpha   90.00
_cell.angle_beta   90.00
_cell.angle_gamma   90.00
#
_symmetry.space_group_name_H-M   'P 1'
#
loop_
_entity.id
_entity.type
_entity.pdbx_description
1 polymer ?
#
loop_
_entity_poly.entity_id
_entity_poly.type
_entity_poly.pdbx_seq_one_letter_code
_entity_poly.pdbx_strand_id
1 'polypeptide(L)'
;MNPVVHYLEERGYVLIIINPLISYKAKRLSLRKVKTDAVDAYLLCELFYKEELEPYKKRGVQLLNLRNLTRQHENITGVMIQTKLQFQAVLDQVFPEYRGVLGIYIRWFHS
;
A
#
# COMPACT_ATOMS: atom_id res chain seq x y z
N MET A 1 -0.05 -5.60 -3.63
CA MET A 1 -0.26 -6.87 -2.89
C MET A 1 1.08 -7.58 -2.81
N ASN A 2 1.47 -8.19 -1.69
CA ASN A 2 2.75 -8.91 -1.61
C ASN A 2 2.65 -10.21 -2.42
N PRO A 3 3.43 -10.40 -3.52
CA PRO A 3 3.32 -11.58 -4.38
C PRO A 3 3.54 -12.90 -3.63
N VAL A 4 4.38 -12.88 -2.59
CA VAL A 4 4.70 -14.06 -1.77
C VAL A 4 3.52 -14.51 -0.92
N VAL A 5 2.77 -13.56 -0.36
CA VAL A 5 1.57 -13.85 0.44
C VAL A 5 0.52 -14.52 -0.43
N HIS A 6 0.24 -13.97 -1.60
CA HIS A 6 -0.76 -14.51 -2.53
C HIS A 6 -0.44 -15.95 -2.94
N TYR A 7 0.80 -16.20 -3.35
CA TYR A 7 1.26 -17.52 -3.78
C TYR A 7 1.12 -18.60 -2.70
N LEU A 8 1.39 -18.24 -1.44
CA LEU A 8 1.26 -19.18 -0.32
C LEU A 8 -0.22 -19.39 0.08
N GLU A 9 -1.05 -18.36 0.00
CA GLU A 9 -2.50 -18.48 0.21
C GLU A 9 -3.15 -19.39 -0.85
N GLU A 10 -2.79 -19.25 -2.14
CA GLU A 10 -3.32 -20.07 -3.22
C GLU A 10 -3.05 -21.57 -3.04
N ARG A 11 -2.04 -21.91 -2.24
CA ARG A 11 -1.69 -23.30 -1.90
C ARG A 11 -2.24 -23.77 -0.56
N GLY A 12 -3.04 -22.95 0.11
CA GLY A 12 -3.68 -23.29 1.37
C GLY A 12 -2.73 -23.28 2.58
N TYR A 13 -1.58 -22.60 2.50
CA TYR A 13 -0.71 -22.44 3.67
C TYR A 13 -1.32 -21.45 4.66
N VAL A 14 -1.27 -21.80 5.95
CA VAL A 14 -1.60 -20.86 7.03
C VAL A 14 -0.44 -19.86 7.16
N LEU A 15 -0.75 -18.59 6.94
CA LEU A 15 0.22 -17.51 7.05
C LEU A 15 0.11 -16.83 8.41
N ILE A 16 1.26 -16.57 9.02
CA ILE A 16 1.38 -15.78 10.26
C ILE A 16 2.33 -14.63 9.95
N ILE A 17 1.82 -13.39 10.05
CA ILE A 17 2.65 -12.20 9.85
C ILE A 17 3.16 -11.71 11.20
N ILE A 18 4.47 -11.75 11.37
CA ILE A 18 5.14 -11.36 12.61
C ILE A 18 5.73 -9.96 12.43
N ASN A 19 5.53 -9.08 13.42
CA ASN A 19 6.20 -7.78 13.44
C ASN A 19 7.73 -7.99 13.46
N PRO A 20 8.50 -7.37 12.53
CA PRO A 20 9.95 -7.52 12.47
C PRO A 20 10.67 -7.22 13.79
N LEU A 21 10.14 -6.33 14.62
CA LEU A 21 10.70 -5.98 15.93
C LEU A 21 10.61 -7.15 16.93
N ILE A 22 9.54 -7.94 16.88
CA ILE A 22 9.34 -9.10 17.77
C ILE A 22 10.34 -10.19 17.38
N SER A 23 10.42 -10.54 16.09
CA SER A 23 11.40 -11.50 15.59
C SER A 23 12.83 -11.06 15.89
N TYR A 24 13.14 -9.77 15.75
CA TYR A 24 14.46 -9.23 16.09
C TYR A 24 14.80 -9.40 17.57
N LYS A 25 13.86 -9.14 18.48
CA LYS A 25 14.07 -9.36 19.94
C LYS A 25 14.35 -10.84 20.25
N ALA A 26 13.56 -11.76 19.68
CA ALA A 26 13.78 -13.20 19.84
C ALA A 26 15.16 -13.63 19.33
N LYS A 27 15.58 -13.11 18.17
CA LYS A 27 16.94 -13.35 17.63
C LYS A 27 18.03 -12.79 18.53
N ARG A 28 17.83 -11.63 19.17
CA ARG A 28 18.82 -10.98 20.04
C ARG A 28 19.09 -11.74 21.34
N LEU A 29 18.18 -12.62 21.76
CA LEU A 29 18.38 -13.55 22.87
C LEU A 29 19.35 -14.70 22.49
N SER A 30 19.56 -14.94 21.19
CA SER A 30 20.55 -15.91 20.70
C SER A 30 21.95 -15.29 20.66
N LEU A 31 22.87 -15.84 21.44
CA LEU A 31 24.25 -15.34 21.60
C LEU A 31 25.19 -15.60 20.39
N ARG A 32 24.67 -16.09 19.25
CA ARG A 32 25.51 -16.49 18.10
C ARG A 32 25.68 -15.36 17.06
N LYS A 33 26.90 -15.21 16.56
CA LYS A 33 27.30 -14.20 15.56
C LYS A 33 26.78 -14.44 14.13
N VAL A 34 26.38 -15.67 13.78
CA VAL A 34 26.07 -16.05 12.38
C VAL A 34 24.59 -16.45 12.24
N LYS A 35 23.89 -15.75 11.35
CA LYS A 35 22.54 -16.11 10.88
C LYS A 35 22.66 -17.17 9.78
N THR A 36 21.89 -18.24 9.92
CA THR A 36 21.70 -19.27 8.87
C THR A 36 20.20 -19.56 8.77
N ASP A 37 19.72 -19.94 7.60
CA ASP A 37 18.28 -20.17 7.37
C ASP A 37 17.70 -21.23 8.32
N ALA A 38 18.48 -22.28 8.65
CA ALA A 38 18.07 -23.30 9.61
C ALA A 38 17.88 -22.76 11.04
N VAL A 39 18.81 -21.91 11.50
CA VAL A 39 18.73 -21.28 12.83
C VAL A 39 17.56 -20.30 12.88
N ASP A 40 17.36 -19.53 11.81
CA ASP A 40 16.25 -18.60 11.71
C ASP A 40 14.89 -19.31 11.69
N ALA A 41 14.77 -20.44 10.98
CA ALA A 41 13.57 -21.26 10.98
C ALA A 41 13.26 -21.83 12.38
N TYR A 42 14.27 -22.34 13.08
CA TYR A 42 14.12 -22.84 14.45
C TYR A 42 13.62 -21.75 15.40
N LEU A 43 14.22 -20.56 15.37
CA LEU A 43 13.82 -19.42 16.21
C LEU A 43 12.37 -18.97 15.93
N LEU A 44 11.96 -19.00 14.66
CA LEU A 44 10.57 -18.69 14.29
C LEU A 44 9.59 -19.75 14.79
N CYS A 45 9.94 -21.04 14.74
CA CYS A 45 9.15 -22.11 15.35
C CYS A 45 9.04 -21.95 16.86
N GLU A 46 10.16 -21.69 17.55
CA GLU A 46 10.17 -21.48 19.00
C GLU A 46 9.30 -20.28 19.41
N LEU A 47 9.37 -19.19 18.64
CA LEU A 47 8.52 -18.01 18.83
C LEU A 47 7.03 -18.35 18.67
N PHE A 48 6.68 -19.17 17.68
CA PHE A 48 5.30 -19.61 17.46
C PHE A 48 4.71 -20.38 18.64
N TYR A 49 5.52 -21.19 19.33
CA TYR A 49 5.05 -21.92 20.51
C TYR A 49 5.00 -21.07 21.79
N LYS A 50 5.78 -19.98 21.86
CA LYS A 50 5.87 -19.12 23.06
C LYS A 50 4.88 -17.96 23.06
N GLU A 51 4.50 -17.48 21.90
CA GLU A 51 3.61 -16.33 21.72
C GLU A 51 2.26 -16.79 21.14
N GLU A 52 1.15 -16.16 21.56
CA GLU A 52 -0.16 -16.37 20.94
C GLU A 52 -0.23 -15.64 19.59
N LEU A 53 0.43 -16.20 18.57
CA LEU A 53 0.44 -15.63 17.22
C LEU A 53 -0.83 -16.02 16.47
N GLU A 54 -1.58 -15.01 16.05
CA GLU A 54 -2.81 -15.19 15.28
C GLU A 54 -2.53 -15.37 13.77
N PRO A 55 -3.29 -16.24 13.08
CA PRO A 55 -3.27 -16.32 11.63
C PRO A 55 -3.58 -14.99 10.96
N TYR A 56 -2.97 -14.76 9.80
CA TYR A 56 -3.19 -13.58 8.98
C TYR A 56 -4.67 -13.47 8.55
N LYS A 57 -5.33 -12.40 8.97
CA LYS A 57 -6.76 -12.18 8.70
C LYS A 57 -6.97 -11.43 7.38
N LYS A 58 -7.42 -12.15 6.35
CA LYS A 58 -7.75 -11.62 5.00
C LYS A 58 -8.64 -10.37 5.01
N ARG A 59 -9.60 -10.30 5.94
CA ARG A 59 -10.52 -9.15 6.10
C ARG A 59 -9.78 -7.84 6.41
N GLY A 60 -8.73 -7.89 7.24
CA GLY A 60 -7.92 -6.70 7.55
C GLY A 60 -7.17 -6.18 6.32
N VAL A 61 -6.72 -7.10 5.46
CA VAL A 61 -6.01 -6.79 4.21
C VAL A 61 -6.91 -6.11 3.21
N GLN A 62 -8.13 -6.64 3.03
CA GLN A 62 -9.12 -6.06 2.11
C GLN A 62 -9.45 -4.62 2.52
N LEU A 63 -9.62 -4.38 3.82
CA LEU A 63 -9.85 -3.03 4.35
C LEU A 63 -8.65 -2.10 4.12
N LEU A 64 -7.43 -2.57 4.37
CA LEU A 64 -6.20 -1.81 4.11
C LEU A 64 -6.01 -1.49 2.61
N ASN A 65 -6.28 -2.47 1.74
CA ASN A 65 -6.24 -2.30 0.30
C ASN A 65 -7.28 -1.26 -0.16
N LEU A 66 -8.51 -1.35 0.35
CA LEU A 66 -9.57 -0.39 0.05
C LEU A 66 -9.15 1.02 0.46
N ARG A 67 -8.65 1.19 1.70
CA ARG A 67 -8.13 2.48 2.18
C ARG A 67 -7.00 3.01 1.28
N ASN A 68 -6.11 2.13 0.81
CA ASN A 68 -5.03 2.53 -0.08
C ASN A 68 -5.54 2.95 -1.47
N LEU A 69 -6.53 2.24 -2.01
CA LEU A 69 -7.18 2.58 -3.29
C LEU A 69 -7.90 3.93 -3.20
N THR A 70 -8.62 4.21 -2.11
CA THR A 70 -9.26 5.51 -1.89
C THR A 70 -8.24 6.64 -1.88
N ARG A 71 -7.13 6.49 -1.15
CA ARG A 71 -6.05 7.49 -1.14
C ARG A 71 -5.39 7.66 -2.52
N GLN A 72 -5.20 6.57 -3.26
CA GLN A 72 -4.68 6.65 -4.63
C GLN A 72 -5.64 7.41 -5.55
N HIS A 73 -6.95 7.15 -5.42
CA HIS A 73 -7.97 7.87 -6.16
C HIS A 73 -7.96 9.37 -5.84
N GLU A 74 -7.89 9.74 -4.56
CA GLU A 74 -7.77 11.14 -4.13
C GLU A 74 -6.52 11.81 -4.70
N ASN A 75 -5.37 11.13 -4.67
CA ASN A 75 -4.12 11.64 -5.24
C ASN A 75 -4.24 11.88 -6.75
N ILE A 76 -4.76 10.90 -7.50
CA ILE A 76 -4.94 11.02 -8.95
C ILE A 76 -5.93 12.14 -9.28
N THR A 77 -7.02 12.24 -8.52
CA THR A 77 -8.01 13.31 -8.67
C THR A 77 -7.37 14.67 -8.44
N GLY A 78 -6.55 14.82 -7.40
CA GLY A 78 -5.80 16.06 -7.13
C GLY A 78 -4.88 16.44 -8.29
N VAL A 79 -4.12 15.49 -8.83
CA VAL A 79 -3.25 15.70 -9.99
C VAL A 79 -4.06 16.09 -11.23
N MET A 80 -5.20 15.45 -11.48
CA MET A 80 -6.09 15.76 -12.59
C MET A 80 -6.61 17.20 -12.50
N ILE A 81 -7.08 17.62 -11.32
CA ILE A 81 -7.57 18.98 -11.09
C ILE A 81 -6.44 19.99 -11.32
N GLN A 82 -5.27 19.77 -10.74
CA GLN A 82 -4.13 20.68 -10.90
C GLN A 82 -3.69 20.79 -12.36
N THR A 83 -3.58 19.67 -13.06
CA THR A 83 -3.20 19.62 -14.48
C THR A 83 -4.20 20.38 -15.33
N LYS A 84 -5.50 20.23 -15.04
CA LYS A 84 -6.55 20.97 -15.73
C LYS A 84 -6.44 22.48 -15.55
N LEU A 85 -6.20 22.93 -14.31
CA LEU A 85 -6.02 24.36 -14.02
C LEU A 85 -4.78 24.93 -14.72
N GLN A 86 -3.67 24.18 -14.72
CA GLN A 86 -2.45 24.57 -15.42
C GLN A 86 -2.67 24.66 -16.94
N PHE A 87 -3.34 23.67 -17.52
CA PHE A 87 -3.69 23.67 -18.93
C PHE A 87 -4.55 24.89 -19.30
N GLN A 88 -5.55 25.20 -18.47
CA GLN A 88 -6.41 26.36 -18.68
C GLN A 88 -5.61 27.68 -18.59
N ALA A 89 -4.71 27.81 -17.61
CA ALA A 89 -3.88 29.00 -17.48
C ALA A 89 -2.96 29.20 -18.70
N VAL A 90 -2.39 28.13 -19.25
CA VAL A 90 -1.57 28.21 -20.48
C VAL A 90 -2.44 28.59 -21.67
N LEU A 91 -3.62 27.97 -21.84
CA LEU A 91 -4.56 28.30 -22.91
C LEU A 91 -4.98 29.78 -22.88
N ASP A 92 -5.28 30.31 -21.69
CA ASP A 92 -5.66 31.71 -21.53
C ASP A 92 -4.53 32.67 -21.94
N GLN A 93 -3.27 32.26 -21.79
CA GLN A 93 -2.11 33.06 -22.18
C GLN A 93 -1.85 33.02 -23.70
N VAL A 94 -2.01 31.86 -24.34
CA VAL A 94 -1.63 31.67 -25.75
C VAL A 94 -2.80 31.82 -26.73
N PHE A 95 -4.03 31.63 -26.27
CA PHE A 95 -5.24 31.65 -27.11
C PHE A 95 -6.48 32.09 -26.30
N PRO A 96 -6.54 33.37 -25.88
CA PRO A 96 -7.58 33.89 -24.98
C PRO A 96 -9.00 33.83 -25.58
N GLU A 97 -9.15 33.84 -26.91
CA GLU A 97 -10.44 33.73 -27.60
C GLU A 97 -11.13 32.37 -27.38
N TYR A 98 -10.37 31.36 -26.94
CA TYR A 98 -10.89 30.02 -26.63
C TYR A 98 -12.00 30.03 -25.58
N ARG A 99 -11.97 30.98 -24.64
CA ARG A 99 -13.04 31.15 -23.64
C ARG A 99 -14.39 31.48 -24.26
N GLY A 100 -14.42 32.20 -25.38
CA GLY A 100 -15.66 32.59 -26.07
C GLY A 100 -16.33 31.43 -26.81
N VAL A 101 -15.55 30.43 -27.25
CA VAL A 101 -16.03 29.31 -28.08
C VAL A 101 -16.50 28.12 -27.22
N LEU A 102 -15.85 27.85 -26.08
CA LEU A 102 -16.11 26.67 -25.24
C LEU A 102 -16.28 26.97 -23.74
N GLY A 103 -16.32 28.24 -23.32
CA GLY A 103 -16.41 28.64 -21.91
C GLY A 103 -17.61 28.08 -21.13
N ILE A 104 -18.64 27.64 -21.84
CA ILE A 104 -19.85 27.01 -21.30
C ILE A 104 -19.55 25.60 -20.76
N TYR A 105 -18.67 24.82 -21.40
CA TYR A 105 -18.34 23.44 -20.96
C TYR A 105 -17.35 23.39 -19.79
N ILE A 106 -16.53 24.43 -19.63
CA ILE A 106 -15.52 24.50 -18.56
C ILE A 106 -16.19 24.79 -17.21
N ARG A 107 -17.31 25.54 -17.20
CA ARG A 107 -18.05 25.92 -15.98
C ARG A 107 -18.78 24.74 -15.32
N TRP A 108 -19.19 23.74 -16.10
CA TRP A 108 -19.85 22.52 -15.59
C TRP A 108 -18.94 21.59 -14.78
N PHE A 109 -17.63 21.78 -14.83
CA PHE A 109 -16.67 20.94 -14.10
C PHE A 109 -16.26 21.50 -12.73
N HIS A 110 -16.80 22.66 -12.34
CA HIS A 110 -16.58 23.29 -11.04
C HIS A 110 -17.73 23.05 -10.05
N SER A 111 -18.79 22.33 -10.46
CA SER A 111 -19.87 21.80 -9.61
C SER A 111 -19.82 20.28 -9.59
#